data_AF-A0A7W1NCT1-F1
#
_entry.id   AF-A0A7W1NCT1-F1
#
_cell.length_a   1.000
_cell.length_b   1.000
_cell.length_c   1.000
_cell.angle_alpha   90.00
_cell.angle_beta   90.00
_cell.angle_gamma   90.00
#
_symmetry.space_group_name_H-M   'P 1'
#
loop_
_entity.id
_entity.type
_entity.pdbx_description
1 polymer ?
#
loop_
_entity_poly.entity_id
_entity_poly.type
_entity_poly.pdbx_seq_one_letter_code
_entity_poly.pdbx_strand_id
1 'polypeptide(L)'
;MRSIALILLLVATVAAPAAEYVVRGREAVEKVLATPDTVSFKDAQLSAVLAWVGQRYQVETAMGLDAKGQPDVAHVVDVQPTLTISGLMTLSELLDLASAGTGWTWSVNDQGTIVVLPPP
;
A
#
# COMPACT_ATOMS: atom_id res chain seq x y z
N MET A 1 37.45 45.58 -26.71
CA MET A 1 35.99 45.87 -26.67
C MET A 1 35.40 45.20 -27.91
N ARG A 2 34.54 44.18 -27.90
CA ARG A 2 33.46 43.81 -26.98
C ARG A 2 33.26 42.28 -27.01
N SER A 3 32.97 41.75 -25.84
CA SER A 3 32.43 40.43 -25.55
C SER A 3 31.12 40.14 -26.30
N ILE A 4 30.81 38.86 -26.57
CA ILE A 4 29.48 38.21 -26.53
C ILE A 4 29.79 36.70 -26.50
N ALA A 5 29.93 36.10 -25.32
CA ALA A 5 28.87 35.49 -24.51
C ALA A 5 28.46 34.09 -25.03
N LEU A 6 29.15 33.09 -24.47
CA LEU A 6 28.82 31.67 -24.53
C LEU A 6 27.53 31.47 -23.71
N ILE A 7 26.38 31.26 -24.37
CA ILE A 7 25.13 30.90 -23.68
C ILE A 7 25.18 29.40 -23.44
N LEU A 8 25.60 29.01 -22.23
CA LEU A 8 25.36 27.68 -21.68
C LEU A 8 23.85 27.50 -21.51
N LEU A 9 23.26 26.68 -22.39
CA LEU A 9 21.88 26.23 -22.25
C LEU A 9 21.83 25.23 -21.09
N LEU A 10 21.57 25.74 -19.88
CA LEU A 10 21.29 24.92 -18.71
C LEU A 10 19.90 24.32 -18.90
N VAL A 11 19.82 23.09 -19.42
CA VAL A 11 18.58 22.31 -19.40
C VAL A 11 18.35 21.91 -17.95
N ALA A 12 17.54 22.70 -17.24
CA ALA A 12 16.97 22.29 -15.97
C ALA A 12 16.02 21.12 -16.26
N THR A 13 16.50 19.90 -16.08
CA THR A 13 15.63 18.75 -15.88
C THR A 13 14.91 18.98 -14.55
N VAL A 14 13.75 19.62 -14.61
CA VAL A 14 12.79 19.56 -13.52
C VAL A 14 12.29 18.13 -13.50
N ALA A 15 12.99 17.27 -12.75
CA ALA A 15 12.42 16.02 -12.30
C ALA A 15 11.25 16.41 -11.40
N ALA A 16 10.06 16.53 -11.99
CA ALA A 16 8.84 16.46 -11.20
C ALA A 16 8.95 15.15 -10.41
N PRO A 17 8.83 15.15 -9.06
CA PRO A 17 8.64 13.91 -8.37
C PRO A 17 7.40 13.29 -9.02
N ALA A 18 7.52 12.08 -9.54
CA ALA A 18 6.36 11.32 -9.96
C ALA A 18 5.44 11.33 -8.73
N ALA A 19 4.36 12.11 -8.79
CA ALA A 19 3.28 11.95 -7.86
C ALA A 19 2.81 10.52 -8.12
N GLU A 20 3.25 9.58 -7.28
CA GLU A 20 2.67 8.25 -7.25
C GLU A 20 1.16 8.47 -7.26
N TYR A 21 0.49 7.93 -8.26
CA TYR A 21 -0.94 8.04 -8.44
C TYR A 21 -1.58 7.15 -7.39
N VAL A 22 -1.59 7.62 -6.14
CA VAL A 22 -2.23 6.91 -5.05
C VAL A 22 -3.71 6.83 -5.37
N VAL A 23 -4.23 5.61 -5.52
CA VAL A 23 -5.64 5.33 -5.67
C VAL A 23 -6.32 5.76 -4.37
N ARG A 24 -7.21 6.74 -4.47
CA ARG A 24 -7.92 7.33 -3.33
C ARG A 24 -9.42 7.17 -3.47
N GLY A 25 -10.09 7.16 -2.33
CA GLY A 25 -11.54 6.99 -2.24
C GLY A 25 -11.93 5.52 -2.23
N ARG A 26 -12.90 5.21 -1.35
CA ARG A 26 -13.37 3.86 -1.09
C ARG A 26 -13.72 3.06 -2.34
N GLU A 27 -14.53 3.62 -3.23
CA GLU A 27 -14.99 2.92 -4.45
C GLU A 27 -13.83 2.53 -5.38
N ALA A 28 -12.83 3.40 -5.52
CA ALA A 28 -11.68 3.12 -6.38
C ALA A 28 -10.82 2.00 -5.80
N VAL A 29 -10.63 1.99 -4.47
CA VAL A 29 -9.93 0.91 -3.77
C VAL A 29 -10.72 -0.39 -3.81
N GLU A 30 -12.04 -0.38 -3.66
CA GLU A 30 -12.87 -1.57 -3.79
C GLU A 30 -12.78 -2.19 -5.20
N LYS A 31 -12.67 -1.37 -6.25
CA LYS A 31 -12.41 -1.86 -7.63
C LYS A 31 -11.03 -2.50 -7.77
N VAL A 32 -10.00 -1.88 -7.19
CA VAL A 32 -8.66 -2.48 -7.13
C VAL A 32 -8.72 -3.82 -6.40
N LEU A 33 -9.43 -3.88 -5.27
CA LEU A 33 -9.54 -5.08 -4.46
C LEU A 33 -10.21 -6.26 -5.17
N ALA A 34 -11.13 -5.98 -6.10
CA ALA A 34 -11.78 -6.98 -6.95
C ALA A 34 -10.90 -7.48 -8.11
N THR A 35 -9.71 -6.90 -8.33
CA THR A 35 -8.83 -7.30 -9.42
C THR A 35 -8.10 -8.60 -9.05
N PRO A 36 -8.14 -9.64 -9.91
CA PRO A 36 -7.38 -10.87 -9.68
C PRO A 36 -5.89 -10.65 -9.98
N ASP A 37 -5.01 -11.22 -9.16
CA ASP A 37 -3.58 -11.27 -9.41
C ASP A 37 -2.97 -12.59 -8.93
N THR A 38 -1.84 -12.97 -9.52
CA THR A 38 -1.06 -14.12 -9.07
C THR A 38 -0.12 -13.67 -7.96
N VAL A 39 -0.29 -14.25 -6.78
CA VAL A 39 0.49 -13.92 -5.59
C VAL A 39 1.29 -15.12 -5.11
N SER A 40 2.44 -14.86 -4.50
CA SER A 40 3.27 -15.88 -3.88
C SER A 40 4.03 -15.28 -2.71
N PHE A 41 3.54 -15.59 -1.52
CA PHE A 41 4.13 -15.24 -0.24
C PHE A 41 4.57 -16.52 0.45
N LYS A 42 5.82 -16.55 0.91
CA LYS A 42 6.38 -17.64 1.69
C LYS A 42 7.00 -17.05 2.95
N ASP A 43 6.59 -17.58 4.09
CA ASP A 43 7.05 -17.14 5.41
C ASP A 43 6.93 -15.61 5.61
N ALA A 44 5.90 -15.00 5.02
CA ALA A 44 5.73 -13.55 4.98
C ALA A 44 4.87 -13.05 6.15
N GLN A 45 5.22 -11.92 6.72
CA GLN A 45 4.36 -11.27 7.73
C GLN A 45 3.20 -10.52 7.05
N LEU A 46 2.10 -10.29 7.78
CA LEU A 46 0.97 -9.50 7.30
C LEU A 46 1.39 -8.09 6.87
N SER A 47 2.32 -7.47 7.59
CA SER A 47 2.93 -6.19 7.22
C SER A 47 3.55 -6.20 5.83
N ALA A 48 4.22 -7.30 5.45
CA ALA A 48 4.82 -7.47 4.15
C ALA A 48 3.76 -7.66 3.04
N VAL A 49 2.66 -8.36 3.34
CA VAL A 49 1.52 -8.49 2.42
C VAL A 49 0.89 -7.11 2.16
N LEU A 50 0.66 -6.32 3.22
CA LEU A 50 0.10 -4.97 3.09
C LEU A 50 1.04 -4.01 2.36
N ALA A 51 2.32 -4.03 2.68
CA ALA A 51 3.32 -3.23 1.97
C ALA A 51 3.35 -3.58 0.47
N TRP A 52 3.28 -4.86 0.14
CA TRP A 52 3.20 -5.31 -1.26
C TRP A 52 1.93 -4.80 -1.95
N VAL A 53 0.76 -4.91 -1.30
CA VAL A 53 -0.50 -4.38 -1.85
C VAL A 53 -0.41 -2.87 -2.07
N GLY A 54 0.08 -2.13 -1.06
CA GLY A 54 0.21 -0.68 -1.12
C GLY A 54 1.15 -0.23 -2.25
N GLN A 55 2.32 -0.86 -2.38
CA GLN A 55 3.27 -0.53 -3.44
C GLN A 55 2.79 -0.92 -4.83
N ARG A 56 2.20 -2.11 -4.98
CA ARG A 56 1.81 -2.64 -6.29
C ARG A 56 0.61 -1.92 -6.89
N TYR A 57 -0.36 -1.58 -6.06
CA TYR A 57 -1.61 -0.96 -6.50
C TYR A 57 -1.72 0.52 -6.14
N GLN A 58 -0.67 1.09 -5.54
CA GLN A 58 -0.63 2.48 -5.10
C GLN A 58 -1.82 2.80 -4.20
N VAL A 59 -2.18 1.89 -3.28
CA VAL A 59 -3.24 2.08 -2.29
C VAL A 59 -2.63 2.38 -0.93
N GLU A 60 -3.28 3.22 -0.15
CA GLU A 60 -2.81 3.48 1.21
C GLU A 60 -3.18 2.29 2.11
N THR A 61 -2.24 1.83 2.94
CA THR A 61 -2.45 0.73 3.88
C THR A 61 -2.01 1.15 5.27
N ALA A 62 -2.74 0.72 6.30
CA ALA A 62 -2.36 0.94 7.69
C ALA A 62 -2.63 -0.30 8.55
N MET A 63 -1.82 -0.46 9.59
CA MET A 63 -2.03 -1.47 10.62
C MET A 63 -2.39 -0.77 11.93
N GLY A 64 -3.66 -0.88 12.31
CA GLY A 64 -4.22 -0.21 13.47
C GLY A 64 -4.83 1.15 13.14
N LEU A 65 -5.49 1.69 14.16
CA LEU A 65 -6.00 3.06 14.18
C LEU A 65 -5.30 3.82 15.31
N ASP A 66 -5.03 5.10 15.09
CA ASP A 66 -4.50 6.00 16.09
C ASP A 66 -5.58 6.31 17.16
N ALA A 67 -5.19 7.09 18.17
CA ALA A 67 -6.10 7.49 19.25
C ALA A 67 -7.32 8.32 18.78
N LYS A 68 -7.35 8.75 17.51
CA LYS A 68 -8.43 9.52 16.88
C LYS A 68 -9.26 8.66 15.92
N GLY A 69 -8.98 7.35 15.82
CA GLY A 69 -9.64 6.45 14.88
C GLY A 69 -9.18 6.62 13.43
N GLN A 70 -8.03 7.24 13.19
CA GLN A 70 -7.42 7.38 11.86
C GLN A 70 -6.39 6.27 11.62
N PRO A 71 -6.12 5.87 10.37
CA PRO A 71 -5.10 4.86 10.07
C PRO A 71 -3.75 5.15 10.75
N ASP A 72 -3.27 4.28 11.64
CA ASP A 72 -1.95 4.42 12.25
C ASP A 72 -0.92 3.72 11.35
N VAL A 73 -0.29 4.50 10.48
CA VAL A 73 0.72 4.00 9.55
C VAL A 73 2.07 3.77 10.26
N ALA A 74 2.23 4.22 11.51
CA ALA A 74 3.52 4.25 12.21
C ALA A 74 3.77 3.01 13.09
N HIS A 75 2.75 2.24 13.46
CA HIS A 75 2.90 1.04 14.30
C HIS A 75 2.83 -0.25 13.49
N VAL A 76 3.92 -0.56 12.79
CA VAL A 76 4.12 -1.91 12.25
C VAL A 76 4.41 -2.85 13.42
N VAL A 77 3.39 -3.54 13.93
CA VAL A 77 3.57 -4.63 14.90
C VAL A 77 4.15 -5.83 14.16
N ASP A 78 5.47 -5.97 14.23
CA ASP A 78 6.31 -6.88 13.44
C ASP A 78 6.55 -8.25 14.11
N VAL A 79 5.59 -8.71 14.93
CA VAL A 79 5.65 -10.03 15.59
C VAL A 79 4.33 -10.77 15.40
N GLN A 80 4.05 -11.15 14.15
CA GLN A 80 2.86 -11.92 13.77
C GLN A 80 3.25 -13.29 13.19
N PRO A 81 2.35 -14.30 13.21
CA PRO A 81 2.63 -15.58 12.53
C PRO A 81 2.94 -15.36 11.05
N THR A 82 3.85 -16.16 10.52
CA THR A 82 4.26 -16.10 9.11
C THR A 82 3.23 -16.79 8.21
N LEU A 83 2.88 -16.14 7.11
CA LEU A 83 1.90 -16.57 6.13
C LEU A 83 2.57 -17.23 4.93
N THR A 84 1.98 -18.32 4.46
CA THR A 84 2.29 -18.91 3.15
C THR A 84 1.02 -18.92 2.32
N ILE A 85 0.98 -18.06 1.29
CA ILE A 85 -0.17 -17.86 0.42
C ILE A 85 0.33 -17.86 -1.02
N SER A 86 -0.23 -18.71 -1.87
CA SER A 86 0.14 -18.74 -3.28
C SER A 86 -1.04 -19.11 -4.16
N GLY A 87 -1.22 -18.41 -5.28
CA GLY A 87 -2.26 -18.72 -6.26
C GLY A 87 -2.73 -17.49 -7.01
N LEU A 88 -3.70 -17.71 -7.90
CA LEU A 88 -4.48 -16.65 -8.53
C LEU A 88 -5.69 -16.38 -7.64
N MET A 89 -5.83 -15.15 -7.16
CA MET A 89 -6.94 -14.72 -6.29
C MET A 89 -7.15 -13.21 -6.41
N THR A 90 -8.32 -12.72 -6.00
CA THR A 90 -8.52 -11.27 -5.84
C THR A 90 -7.71 -10.75 -4.66
N LEU A 91 -7.45 -9.44 -4.64
CA LEU A 91 -6.76 -8.83 -3.50
C LEU A 91 -7.62 -8.87 -2.24
N SER A 92 -8.95 -8.82 -2.34
CA SER A 92 -9.83 -9.03 -1.19
C SER A 92 -9.64 -10.45 -0.62
N GLU A 93 -9.58 -11.47 -1.47
CA GLU A 93 -9.33 -12.87 -1.04
C GLU A 93 -7.94 -13.02 -0.40
N LEU A 94 -6.91 -12.37 -0.95
CA LEU A 94 -5.58 -12.32 -0.35
C LEU A 94 -5.63 -11.71 1.06
N LEU A 95 -6.30 -10.56 1.23
CA LEU A 95 -6.42 -9.88 2.52
C LEU A 95 -7.25 -10.70 3.52
N ASP A 96 -8.31 -11.37 3.06
CA ASP A 96 -9.10 -12.29 3.87
C ASP A 96 -8.25 -13.45 4.40
N LEU A 97 -7.47 -14.10 3.54
CA LEU A 97 -6.58 -15.20 3.93
C LEU A 97 -5.46 -14.73 4.88
N ALA A 98 -4.84 -13.59 4.58
CA ALA A 98 -3.76 -13.03 5.38
C ALA A 98 -4.24 -12.60 6.78
N SER A 99 -5.44 -12.01 6.85
CA SER A 99 -6.06 -11.60 8.11
C SER A 99 -6.55 -12.81 8.91
N ALA A 100 -7.18 -13.80 8.27
CA ALA A 100 -7.61 -15.04 8.92
C ALA A 100 -6.43 -15.83 9.49
N GLY A 101 -5.29 -15.89 8.77
CA GLY A 101 -4.08 -16.57 9.23
C GLY A 101 -3.41 -15.94 10.45
N THR A 102 -3.73 -14.69 10.76
CA THR A 102 -3.15 -13.92 11.88
C THR A 102 -4.15 -13.61 12.98
N GLY A 103 -5.46 -13.80 12.74
CA GLY A 103 -6.55 -13.39 13.62
C GLY A 103 -6.89 -11.89 13.55
N TRP A 104 -6.32 -11.19 12.58
CA TRP A 104 -6.59 -9.77 12.34
C TRP A 104 -7.86 -9.61 11.50
N THR A 105 -8.39 -8.39 11.45
CA THR A 105 -9.52 -8.04 10.57
C THR A 105 -9.12 -6.88 9.68
N TRP A 106 -9.71 -6.75 8.50
CA TRP A 106 -9.41 -5.63 7.61
C TRP A 106 -10.68 -4.96 7.07
N SER A 107 -10.54 -3.70 6.66
CA SER A 107 -11.61 -2.91 6.06
C SER A 107 -11.04 -1.80 5.18
N VAL A 108 -11.89 -1.18 4.36
CA VAL A 108 -11.54 0.05 3.63
C VAL A 108 -12.29 1.21 4.27
N ASN A 109 -11.57 2.25 4.68
CA ASN A 109 -12.18 3.45 5.22
C ASN A 109 -12.73 4.36 4.10
N ASP A 110 -13.45 5.42 4.46
CA ASP A 110 -14.04 6.34 3.48
C ASP A 110 -13.00 7.10 2.64
N GLN A 111 -11.76 7.20 3.12
CA GLN A 111 -10.65 7.84 2.41
C GLN A 111 -10.01 6.93 1.36
N GLY A 112 -10.36 5.64 1.33
CA GLY A 112 -9.70 4.64 0.48
C GLY A 112 -8.39 4.14 1.07
N THR A 113 -8.29 4.03 2.39
CA THR A 113 -7.18 3.35 3.07
C THR A 113 -7.62 1.95 3.45
N ILE A 114 -6.80 0.95 3.13
CA ILE A 114 -6.95 -0.41 3.65
C ILE A 114 -6.41 -0.42 5.09
N VAL A 115 -7.29 -0.62 6.05
CA VAL A 115 -6.95 -0.65 7.47
C VAL A 115 -7.05 -2.08 7.96
N VAL A 116 -6.00 -2.57 8.62
CA VAL A 116 -6.01 -3.86 9.28
C VAL A 116 -5.94 -3.66 10.79
N LEU A 117 -6.86 -4.25 11.53
CA LEU A 117 -7.01 -4.13 12.98
C LEU A 117 -6.59 -5.43 13.67
N PRO A 118 -5.89 -5.34 14.81
CA PRO A 118 -5.59 -6.51 15.63
C PRO A 118 -6.87 -7.15 16.19
N PRO A 119 -6.83 -8.43 16.58
CA PRO A 119 -7.92 -9.06 17.31
C PRO A 119 -8.26 -8.29 18.60
N PRO A 120 -9.54 -8.33 19.05
CA PRO A 120 -10.00 -7.68 20.28
C PRO A 120 -9.37 -8.27 21.55
#